data_AF-A0A960FPA9-F1
#
_entry.id   AF-A0A960FPA9-F1
#
_cell.length_a   1.000
_cell.length_b   1.000
_cell.length_c   1.000
_cell.angle_alpha   90.00
_cell.angle_beta   90.00
_cell.angle_gamma   90.00
#
_symmetry.space_group_name_H-M   'P 1'
#
loop_
_entity.id
_entity.type
_entity.pdbx_description
1 polymer ?
#
loop_
_entity_poly.entity_id
_entity_poly.type
_entity_poly.pdbx_seq_one_letter_code
_entity_poly.pdbx_strand_id
1 'polypeptide(L)'
;MIVGGHVDGTAHPDFERVAREFERQLARTAGGAAVTVYHRGEPVVDLWGGLRGEDEPWERDTLAMCFSTTKGVASFAVHLLADRGLLDYDAPVATYWPEFAQNGKEGVTVRHVLSHSAGLHRLRSVIDRAHHMLDWDHMVDALAREAPAYEPGTQCGYHALTYGWLAGEIVRRVAGKDLADVVAEDIAEPLGLDGLHLGCPTSERHRVAP
;
A
#
# COMPACT_ATOMS: atom_id res chain seq x y z
N MET A 1 -32.11 -7.56 -14.61
CA MET A 1 -32.55 -7.50 -13.20
C MET A 1 -31.29 -7.49 -12.37
N ILE A 2 -30.99 -6.40 -11.66
CA ILE A 2 -29.87 -6.39 -10.71
C ILE A 2 -30.33 -7.28 -9.56
N VAL A 3 -29.71 -8.45 -9.41
CA VAL A 3 -29.92 -9.31 -8.24
C VAL A 3 -29.57 -8.45 -7.04
N GLY A 4 -30.53 -8.20 -6.14
CA GLY A 4 -30.26 -7.46 -4.91
C GLY A 4 -29.15 -8.18 -4.16
N GLY A 5 -27.96 -7.57 -4.12
CA GLY A 5 -26.77 -8.20 -3.56
C GLY A 5 -27.02 -8.57 -2.10
N HIS A 6 -26.92 -9.86 -1.80
CA HIS A 6 -26.93 -10.33 -0.42
C HIS A 6 -25.76 -9.67 0.32
N VAL A 7 -26.04 -9.11 1.49
CA VAL A 7 -25.04 -8.59 2.41
C VAL A 7 -24.92 -9.58 3.57
N ASP A 8 -23.70 -10.03 3.79
CA ASP A 8 -23.31 -10.90 4.88
C ASP A 8 -22.49 -10.12 5.92
N GLY A 9 -22.30 -10.75 7.08
CA GLY A 9 -21.46 -10.23 8.16
C GLY A 9 -22.26 -9.65 9.33
N THR A 10 -21.63 -8.75 10.09
CA THR A 10 -22.20 -8.19 11.32
C THR A 10 -22.02 -6.68 11.41
N ALA A 11 -22.99 -6.01 12.03
CA ALA A 11 -22.88 -4.61 12.42
C ALA A 11 -23.48 -4.42 13.81
N HIS A 12 -22.74 -3.78 14.70
CA HIS A 12 -23.24 -3.38 16.01
C HIS A 12 -24.43 -2.42 15.84
N PRO A 13 -25.49 -2.50 16.68
CA PRO A 13 -26.70 -1.70 16.53
C PRO A 13 -26.45 -0.19 16.39
N ASP A 14 -25.49 0.36 17.14
CA ASP A 14 -25.13 1.79 17.07
C ASP A 14 -24.52 2.21 15.70
N PHE A 15 -24.06 1.24 14.91
CA PHE A 15 -23.41 1.45 13.60
C PHE A 15 -24.29 0.97 12.44
N GLU A 16 -25.57 0.68 12.67
CA GLU A 16 -26.53 0.21 11.65
C GLU A 16 -26.61 1.11 10.39
N ARG A 17 -26.26 2.40 10.52
CA ARG A 17 -26.24 3.34 9.39
C ARG A 17 -25.17 2.98 8.37
N VAL A 18 -24.06 2.39 8.81
CA VAL A 18 -23.00 1.88 7.93
C VAL A 18 -23.53 0.71 7.12
N ALA A 19 -24.19 -0.26 7.76
CA ALA A 19 -24.80 -1.41 7.08
C ALA A 19 -25.81 -0.97 6.01
N ARG A 20 -26.71 -0.06 6.37
CA ARG A 20 -27.70 0.48 5.41
C ARG A 20 -27.07 1.23 4.24
N GLU A 21 -25.97 1.96 4.47
CA GLU A 21 -25.27 2.63 3.37
C GLU A 21 -24.51 1.63 2.50
N PHE A 22 -23.88 0.62 3.10
CA PHE A 22 -23.21 -0.45 2.39
C PHE A 22 -24.17 -1.19 1.45
N GLU A 23 -25.35 -1.61 1.94
CA GLU A 23 -26.41 -2.20 1.12
C GLU A 23 -26.83 -1.29 -0.05
N ARG A 24 -27.01 0.01 0.20
CA ARG A 24 -27.37 0.98 -0.84
C ARG A 24 -26.30 1.12 -1.92
N GLN A 25 -25.02 1.13 -1.54
CA GLN A 25 -23.91 1.22 -2.48
C GLN A 25 -23.76 -0.09 -3.27
N LEU A 26 -23.90 -1.23 -2.60
CA LEU A 26 -23.80 -2.54 -3.20
C LEU A 26 -24.87 -2.76 -4.28
N ALA A 27 -26.12 -2.33 -4.02
CA ALA A 27 -27.21 -2.40 -5.00
C ALA A 27 -26.98 -1.57 -6.28
N ARG A 28 -25.95 -0.70 -6.30
CA ARG A 28 -25.60 0.18 -7.42
C ARG A 28 -24.37 -0.28 -8.20
N THR A 29 -23.71 -1.36 -7.77
CA THR A 29 -22.57 -1.95 -8.46
C THR A 29 -22.93 -3.33 -9.00
N ALA A 30 -22.25 -3.76 -10.06
CA ALA A 30 -22.34 -5.13 -10.57
C ALA A 30 -21.31 -6.05 -9.88
N GLY A 31 -20.29 -5.48 -9.22
CA GLY A 31 -19.29 -6.23 -8.46
C GLY A 31 -19.62 -6.33 -6.97
N GLY A 32 -18.63 -6.77 -6.21
CA GLY A 32 -18.71 -6.93 -4.77
C GLY A 32 -17.87 -5.90 -4.01
N ALA A 33 -18.07 -5.88 -2.70
CA ALA A 33 -17.34 -5.02 -1.80
C ALA A 33 -17.28 -5.64 -0.40
N ALA A 34 -16.40 -5.10 0.43
CA ALA A 34 -16.34 -5.37 1.86
C ALA A 34 -16.06 -4.07 2.63
N VAL A 35 -16.53 -3.99 3.87
CA VAL A 35 -16.26 -2.90 4.80
C VAL A 35 -16.10 -3.43 6.21
N THR A 36 -14.99 -3.04 6.86
CA THR A 36 -14.74 -3.34 8.27
C THR A 36 -14.46 -2.03 9.00
N VAL A 37 -15.06 -1.84 10.17
CA VAL A 37 -14.88 -0.66 11.03
C VAL A 37 -14.52 -1.13 12.43
N TYR A 38 -13.39 -0.64 12.93
CA TYR A 38 -12.97 -0.81 14.32
C TYR A 38 -13.27 0.45 15.13
N HIS A 39 -13.81 0.29 16.32
CA HIS A 39 -13.99 1.36 17.30
C HIS A 39 -13.44 0.92 18.64
N ARG A 40 -12.40 1.63 19.12
CA ARG A 40 -11.69 1.30 20.39
C ARG A 40 -11.15 -0.13 20.45
N GLY A 41 -10.63 -0.63 19.32
CA GLY A 41 -10.05 -1.97 19.22
C GLY A 41 -11.06 -3.08 18.92
N GLU A 42 -12.36 -2.80 18.94
CA GLU A 42 -13.40 -3.79 18.67
C GLU A 42 -13.95 -3.67 17.24
N PRO A 43 -14.15 -4.79 16.52
CA PRO A 43 -14.81 -4.79 15.21
C PRO A 43 -16.30 -4.53 15.40
N VAL A 44 -16.74 -3.31 15.11
CA VAL A 44 -18.15 -2.89 15.25
C VAL A 44 -18.94 -3.02 13.95
N VAL A 45 -18.25 -3.14 12.81
CA VAL A 45 -18.83 -3.49 11.51
C VAL A 45 -17.85 -4.41 10.80
N ASP A 46 -18.35 -5.49 10.24
CA ASP A 46 -17.62 -6.40 9.35
C ASP A 46 -18.63 -6.96 8.35
N LEU A 47 -18.71 -6.36 7.15
CA LEU A 47 -19.73 -6.66 6.15
C LEU A 47 -19.10 -6.90 4.78
N TRP A 48 -19.70 -7.78 3.99
CA TRP A 48 -19.32 -8.03 2.61
C TRP A 48 -20.53 -8.45 1.77
N GLY A 49 -20.38 -8.43 0.45
CA GLY A 49 -21.44 -8.88 -0.43
C GLY A 49 -21.20 -8.54 -1.90
N GLY A 50 -22.16 -8.94 -2.74
CA GLY A 50 -22.10 -8.79 -4.19
C GLY A 50 -21.31 -9.92 -4.84
N LEU A 51 -20.72 -9.66 -6.01
CA LEU A 51 -20.02 -10.67 -6.80
C LEU A 51 -18.53 -10.34 -6.94
N ARG A 52 -17.66 -11.32 -6.70
CA ARG A 52 -16.22 -11.16 -6.97
C ARG A 52 -15.88 -11.37 -8.45
N GLY A 53 -16.69 -12.13 -9.19
CA GLY A 53 -16.54 -12.43 -10.62
C GLY A 53 -17.88 -12.38 -11.36
N GLU A 54 -17.99 -13.01 -12.53
CA GLU A 54 -19.23 -12.98 -13.33
C GLU A 54 -20.43 -13.57 -12.58
N ASP A 55 -20.26 -14.72 -11.93
CA ASP A 55 -21.32 -15.42 -11.17
C ASP A 55 -20.83 -15.94 -9.80
N GLU A 56 -19.66 -15.47 -9.34
CA GLU A 56 -19.06 -15.91 -8.08
C GLU A 56 -19.37 -14.90 -6.96
N PRO A 57 -19.93 -15.34 -5.81
CA PRO A 57 -20.22 -14.45 -4.70
C PRO A 57 -18.93 -13.87 -4.11
N TRP A 58 -19.03 -12.65 -3.61
CA TRP A 58 -18.01 -12.12 -2.71
C TRP A 58 -18.13 -12.80 -1.36
N GLU A 59 -17.06 -13.43 -0.89
CA GLU A 59 -16.99 -14.14 0.39
C GLU A 59 -16.18 -13.34 1.42
N ARG A 60 -16.30 -13.73 2.70
CA ARG A 60 -15.64 -13.07 3.84
C ARG A 60 -14.14 -12.86 3.64
N ASP A 61 -13.49 -13.80 2.97
CA ASP A 61 -12.05 -13.91 2.81
C ASP A 61 -11.59 -13.60 1.36
N THR A 62 -12.49 -13.04 0.54
CA THR A 62 -12.15 -12.58 -0.81
C THR A 62 -11.12 -11.47 -0.75
N LEU A 63 -10.03 -11.64 -1.49
CA LEU A 63 -8.94 -10.68 -1.61
C LEU A 63 -9.18 -9.75 -2.80
N ALA A 64 -8.85 -8.48 -2.64
CA ALA A 64 -8.95 -7.50 -3.72
C ALA A 64 -7.73 -6.60 -3.80
N MET A 65 -7.41 -6.15 -5.02
CA MET A 65 -6.34 -5.17 -5.20
C MET A 65 -6.74 -3.83 -4.57
N CYS A 66 -6.00 -3.40 -3.55
CA CYS A 66 -6.28 -2.15 -2.83
C CYS A 66 -5.48 -0.93 -3.35
N PHE A 67 -4.78 -1.08 -4.49
CA PHE A 67 -4.03 -0.03 -5.18
C PHE A 67 -3.18 0.84 -4.25
N SER A 68 -3.45 2.14 -4.15
CA SER A 68 -2.64 3.08 -3.39
C SER A 68 -2.83 2.97 -1.88
N THR A 69 -3.85 2.25 -1.39
CA THR A 69 -3.99 1.95 0.05
C THR A 69 -2.75 1.24 0.59
N THR A 70 -2.08 0.45 -0.26
CA THR A 70 -0.78 -0.19 0.02
C THR A 70 0.29 0.78 0.52
N LYS A 71 0.25 2.07 0.12
CA LYS A 71 1.23 3.07 0.59
C LYS A 71 1.14 3.27 2.10
N GLY A 72 -0.05 3.17 2.70
CA GLY A 72 -0.21 3.25 4.16
C GLY A 72 0.53 2.12 4.88
N VAL A 73 0.46 0.90 4.33
CA VAL A 73 1.18 -0.27 4.85
C VAL A 73 2.69 -0.12 4.67
N ALA A 74 3.14 0.34 3.50
CA ALA A 74 4.56 0.62 3.25
C ALA A 74 5.11 1.72 4.17
N SER A 75 4.33 2.79 4.41
CA SER A 75 4.69 3.82 5.40
C SER A 75 4.76 3.25 6.80
N PHE A 76 3.83 2.36 7.18
CA PHE A 76 3.84 1.73 8.49
C PHE A 76 5.10 0.90 8.72
N ALA A 77 5.61 0.18 7.71
CA ALA A 77 6.90 -0.49 7.79
C ALA A 77 8.06 0.48 8.06
N VAL A 78 8.09 1.65 7.39
CA VAL A 78 9.08 2.71 7.68
C VAL A 78 8.92 3.23 9.11
N HIS A 79 7.69 3.47 9.55
CA HIS A 79 7.40 3.94 10.91
C HIS A 79 7.82 2.94 11.99
N LEU A 80 7.63 1.64 11.74
CA LEU A 80 8.06 0.57 12.64
C LEU A 80 9.59 0.54 12.80
N LEU A 81 10.35 0.72 11.71
CA LEU A 81 11.81 0.81 11.78
C LEU A 81 12.27 2.06 12.53
N ALA A 82 11.57 3.18 12.37
CA ALA A 82 11.85 4.41 13.12
C ALA A 82 11.54 4.26 14.61
N ASP A 83 10.42 3.62 14.97
CA ASP A 83 10.06 3.31 16.36
C ASP A 83 11.12 2.41 17.03
N ARG A 84 11.69 1.47 16.28
CA ARG A 84 12.82 0.63 16.71
C ARG A 84 14.16 1.38 16.79
N GLY A 85 14.21 2.66 16.44
CA GLY A 85 15.43 3.49 16.45
C GLY A 85 16.42 3.16 15.33
N LEU A 86 15.99 2.42 14.30
CA LEU A 86 16.84 2.03 13.17
C LEU A 86 16.82 3.05 12.02
N LEU A 87 15.84 3.95 12.02
CA LEU A 87 15.63 4.96 11.01
C LEU A 87 15.24 6.30 11.65
N ASP A 88 15.76 7.39 11.10
CA ASP A 88 15.36 8.76 11.41
C ASP A 88 14.68 9.40 10.19
N TYR A 89 13.53 10.03 10.40
CA TYR A 89 12.78 10.73 9.34
C TYR A 89 13.54 11.91 8.75
N ASP A 90 14.34 12.61 9.56
CA ASP A 90 15.06 13.81 9.16
C ASP A 90 16.48 13.51 8.66
N ALA A 91 16.93 12.25 8.76
CA ALA A 91 18.15 11.81 8.12
C ALA A 91 18.01 11.79 6.58
N PRO A 92 19.07 12.15 5.85
CA PRO A 92 19.13 11.93 4.41
C PRO A 92 18.89 10.46 4.07
N VAL A 93 18.14 10.19 3.01
CA VAL A 93 17.96 8.83 2.45
C VAL A 93 19.31 8.18 2.15
N ALA A 94 20.27 8.99 1.73
CA ALA A 94 21.65 8.59 1.45
C ALA A 94 22.40 7.97 2.64
N THR A 95 21.95 8.22 3.88
CA THR A 95 22.49 7.55 5.08
C THR A 95 22.25 6.04 5.03
N TYR A 96 21.13 5.60 4.45
CA TYR A 96 20.74 4.19 4.35
C TYR A 96 20.97 3.63 2.95
N TRP A 97 20.87 4.49 1.93
CA TRP A 97 21.01 4.16 0.52
C TRP A 97 22.01 5.10 -0.15
N PRO A 98 23.33 4.87 0.00
CA PRO A 98 24.37 5.79 -0.46
C PRO A 98 24.29 6.16 -1.95
N GLU A 99 23.89 5.21 -2.79
CA GLU A 99 23.74 5.39 -4.23
C GLU A 99 22.63 6.41 -4.57
N PHE A 100 21.74 6.73 -3.63
CA PHE A 100 20.72 7.76 -3.82
C PHE A 100 21.29 9.19 -3.84
N ALA A 101 22.49 9.42 -3.29
CA ALA A 101 23.16 10.73 -3.24
C ALA A 101 23.76 11.13 -4.59
N GLN A 102 22.89 11.29 -5.60
CA GLN A 102 23.26 11.73 -6.94
C GLN A 102 22.28 12.79 -7.42
N ASN A 103 22.71 13.63 -8.35
CA ASN A 103 21.85 14.58 -9.07
C ASN A 103 21.01 15.48 -8.14
N GLY A 104 21.63 16.00 -7.08
CA GLY A 104 20.99 16.97 -6.17
C GLY A 104 20.11 16.35 -5.09
N LYS A 105 20.27 15.04 -4.82
CA LYS A 105 19.47 14.30 -3.83
C LYS A 105 20.17 14.07 -2.49
N GLU A 106 21.37 14.62 -2.29
CA GLU A 106 22.19 14.44 -1.09
C GLU A 106 21.46 14.88 0.19
N GLY A 107 20.59 15.88 0.09
CA GLY A 107 19.77 16.40 1.21
C GLY A 107 18.33 15.88 1.24
N VAL A 108 17.93 14.94 0.38
CA VAL A 108 16.58 14.36 0.43
C VAL A 108 16.46 13.48 1.66
N THR A 109 15.55 13.82 2.57
CA THR A 109 15.31 13.05 3.80
C THR A 109 14.26 11.96 3.61
N VAL A 110 14.20 11.02 4.55
CA VAL A 110 13.12 10.00 4.56
C VAL A 110 11.75 10.67 4.64
N ARG A 111 11.61 11.76 5.40
CA ARG A 111 10.40 12.58 5.48
C ARG A 111 9.95 13.04 4.10
N HIS A 112 10.87 13.52 3.25
CA HIS A 112 10.51 13.95 1.89
C HIS A 112 9.96 12.83 1.01
N VAL A 113 10.45 11.60 1.18
CA VAL A 113 9.89 10.43 0.50
C VAL A 113 8.47 10.16 0.98
N LEU A 114 8.26 10.07 2.30
CA LEU A 114 6.96 9.79 2.91
C LEU A 114 5.91 10.86 2.62
N SER A 115 6.32 12.12 2.50
CA SER A 115 5.43 13.26 2.22
C SER A 115 5.32 13.61 0.73
N HIS A 116 5.84 12.77 -0.17
CA HIS A 116 5.81 13.00 -1.62
C HIS A 116 6.49 14.30 -2.09
N SER A 117 7.47 14.81 -1.34
CA SER A 117 8.21 16.03 -1.66
C SER A 117 9.65 15.78 -2.13
N ALA A 118 10.02 14.52 -2.41
CA ALA A 118 11.33 14.16 -2.98
C ALA A 118 11.51 14.53 -4.46
N GLY A 119 10.43 14.89 -5.17
CA GLY A 119 10.50 15.31 -6.58
C GLY A 119 10.63 14.18 -7.61
N LEU A 120 10.48 12.90 -7.22
CA LEU A 120 10.69 11.71 -8.05
C LEU A 120 9.37 11.04 -8.50
N HIS A 121 8.31 11.83 -8.69
CA HIS A 121 6.98 11.31 -9.04
C HIS A 121 6.81 11.00 -10.55
N ARG A 122 7.72 11.49 -11.40
CA ARG A 122 7.60 11.41 -12.87
C ARG A 122 8.14 10.08 -13.40
N LEU A 123 7.36 9.02 -13.33
CA LEU A 123 7.81 7.68 -13.78
C LEU A 123 8.38 7.66 -15.21
N ARG A 124 7.82 8.46 -16.13
CA ARG A 124 8.27 8.53 -17.54
C ARG A 124 9.66 9.14 -17.73
N SER A 125 10.19 9.88 -16.74
CA SER A 125 11.60 10.32 -16.78
C SER A 125 12.52 9.26 -16.16
N VAL A 126 12.01 8.44 -15.26
CA VAL A 126 12.75 7.33 -14.61
C VAL A 126 13.00 6.17 -15.57
N ILE A 127 11.99 5.77 -16.36
CA ILE A 127 12.07 4.62 -17.27
C ILE A 127 11.46 4.92 -18.66
N ASP A 128 11.98 4.26 -19.68
CA ASP A 128 11.52 4.35 -21.07
C ASP A 128 10.46 3.29 -21.44
N ARG A 129 10.44 2.15 -20.73
CA ARG A 129 9.53 1.03 -21.00
C ARG A 129 8.83 0.52 -19.74
N ALA A 130 7.52 0.30 -19.83
CA ALA A 130 6.69 -0.12 -18.70
C ALA A 130 7.11 -1.45 -18.06
N HIS A 131 7.66 -2.41 -18.82
CA HIS A 131 8.08 -3.70 -18.25
C HIS A 131 9.25 -3.59 -17.27
N HIS A 132 10.03 -2.50 -17.31
CA HIS A 132 11.07 -2.23 -16.31
C HIS A 132 10.47 -2.08 -14.90
N MET A 133 9.19 -1.74 -14.77
CA MET A 133 8.50 -1.72 -13.46
C MET A 133 8.42 -3.10 -12.80
N LEU A 134 8.67 -4.18 -13.54
CA LEU A 134 8.69 -5.54 -12.99
C LEU A 134 10.07 -5.93 -12.44
N ASP A 135 11.10 -5.11 -12.68
CA ASP A 135 12.47 -5.31 -12.21
C ASP A 135 12.77 -4.32 -11.09
N TRP A 136 12.86 -4.85 -9.86
CA TRP A 136 13.08 -4.04 -8.66
C TRP A 136 14.40 -3.28 -8.71
N ASP A 137 15.50 -3.97 -8.99
CA ASP A 137 16.84 -3.40 -8.95
C ASP A 137 17.00 -2.36 -10.06
N HIS A 138 16.42 -2.60 -11.25
CA HIS A 138 16.39 -1.58 -12.31
C HIS A 138 15.69 -0.30 -11.86
N MET A 139 14.52 -0.42 -11.23
CA MET A 139 13.74 0.74 -10.78
C MET A 139 14.45 1.52 -9.68
N VAL A 140 15.06 0.82 -8.73
CA VAL A 140 15.88 1.40 -7.65
C VAL A 140 17.06 2.17 -8.25
N ASP A 141 17.83 1.53 -9.14
CA ASP A 141 18.96 2.16 -9.82
C ASP A 141 18.55 3.39 -10.63
N ALA A 142 17.45 3.31 -11.36
CA ALA A 142 16.92 4.42 -12.14
C ALA A 142 16.50 5.59 -11.24
N LEU A 143 15.81 5.32 -10.13
CA LEU A 143 15.41 6.34 -9.16
C LEU A 143 16.61 6.98 -8.45
N ALA A 144 17.65 6.20 -8.13
CA ALA A 144 18.90 6.73 -7.59
C ALA A 144 19.60 7.68 -8.57
N ARG A 145 19.50 7.42 -9.88
CA ARG A 145 20.08 8.28 -10.93
C ARG A 145 19.17 9.42 -11.36
N GLU A 146 17.87 9.40 -11.04
CA GLU A 146 16.94 10.44 -11.49
C GLU A 146 17.17 11.79 -10.78
N ALA A 147 17.08 12.90 -11.51
CA ALA A 147 17.10 14.24 -10.93
C ALA A 147 15.70 14.63 -10.40
N PRO A 148 15.56 15.24 -9.22
CA PRO A 148 14.28 15.75 -8.74
C PRO A 148 13.65 16.75 -9.71
N ALA A 149 12.34 16.66 -9.91
CA ALA A 149 11.58 17.60 -10.77
C ALA A 149 11.58 19.06 -10.26
N TYR A 150 11.90 19.25 -8.98
CA TYR A 150 11.98 20.51 -8.25
C TYR A 150 12.87 20.31 -7.02
N GLU A 151 13.26 21.39 -6.35
CA GLU A 151 14.02 21.33 -5.11
C GLU A 151 13.25 20.50 -4.05
N PRO A 152 13.84 19.41 -3.52
CA PRO A 152 13.16 18.55 -2.56
C PRO A 152 12.67 19.32 -1.32
N GLY A 153 11.47 18.98 -0.86
CA GLY A 153 10.84 19.64 0.29
C GLY A 153 10.07 20.93 -0.04
N THR A 154 10.27 21.54 -1.22
CA THR A 154 9.60 22.80 -1.59
C THR A 154 8.21 22.60 -2.19
N GLN A 155 7.94 21.43 -2.75
CA GLN A 155 6.67 21.08 -3.39
C GLN A 155 6.28 19.64 -3.08
N CYS A 156 4.99 19.33 -3.23
CA CYS A 156 4.45 17.97 -3.14
C CYS A 156 3.95 17.52 -4.51
N GLY A 157 4.47 16.40 -4.99
CA GLY A 157 4.02 15.74 -6.21
C GLY A 157 3.75 14.28 -5.90
N TYR A 158 2.50 13.86 -5.98
CA TYR A 158 2.10 12.51 -5.58
C TYR A 158 2.88 11.44 -6.36
N HIS A 159 3.69 10.66 -5.64
CA HIS A 159 4.50 9.58 -6.21
C HIS A 159 3.59 8.36 -6.43
N ALA A 160 2.70 8.45 -7.42
CA ALA A 160 1.62 7.48 -7.61
C ALA A 160 2.14 6.04 -7.73
N LEU A 161 3.27 5.86 -8.41
CA LEU A 161 3.92 4.57 -8.62
C LEU A 161 5.29 4.49 -7.92
N THR A 162 6.14 5.51 -8.09
CA THR A 162 7.54 5.49 -7.63
C THR A 162 7.70 5.34 -6.11
N TYR A 163 6.65 5.65 -5.33
CA TYR A 163 6.64 5.52 -3.88
C TYR A 163 7.03 4.13 -3.37
N GLY A 164 6.52 3.08 -4.02
CA GLY A 164 6.74 1.70 -3.57
C GLY A 164 8.22 1.33 -3.55
N TRP A 165 8.96 1.66 -4.61
CA TRP A 165 10.41 1.44 -4.67
C TRP A 165 11.18 2.36 -3.73
N LEU A 166 10.80 3.64 -3.61
CA LEU A 166 11.50 4.57 -2.70
C LEU A 166 11.37 4.15 -1.23
N ALA A 167 10.14 3.92 -0.76
CA ALA A 167 9.91 3.49 0.62
C ALA A 167 10.42 2.06 0.85
N GLY A 168 10.20 1.17 -0.11
CA GLY A 168 10.61 -0.22 0.00
C GLY A 168 12.13 -0.41 -0.01
N GLU A 169 12.88 0.38 -0.80
CA GLU A 169 14.34 0.29 -0.80
C GLU A 169 14.93 0.83 0.51
N ILE A 170 14.37 1.90 1.08
CA ILE A 170 14.74 2.38 2.41
C ILE A 170 14.53 1.27 3.45
N VAL A 171 13.36 0.61 3.43
CA VAL A 171 13.08 -0.53 4.30
C VAL A 171 14.07 -1.66 4.07
N ARG A 172 14.35 -2.04 2.82
CA ARG A 172 15.28 -3.12 2.46
C ARG A 172 16.69 -2.87 3.01
N ARG A 173 17.20 -1.64 2.84
CA ARG A 173 18.54 -1.25 3.29
C ARG A 173 18.66 -1.23 4.82
N VAL A 174 17.61 -0.80 5.52
CA VAL A 174 17.62 -0.69 7.00
C VAL A 174 17.32 -2.02 7.68
N ALA A 175 16.35 -2.78 7.17
CA ALA A 175 15.89 -4.04 7.75
C ALA A 175 16.71 -5.26 7.30
N GLY A 176 17.40 -5.18 6.16
CA GLY A 176 18.13 -6.30 5.57
C GLY A 176 17.25 -7.37 4.91
N LYS A 177 15.96 -7.08 4.70
CA LYS A 177 14.96 -7.95 4.04
C LYS A 177 13.97 -7.11 3.23
N ASP A 178 13.29 -7.73 2.27
CA ASP A 178 12.40 -7.01 1.36
C ASP A 178 11.17 -6.46 2.08
N LEU A 179 10.57 -5.40 1.53
CA LEU A 179 9.38 -4.77 2.10
C LEU A 179 8.23 -5.76 2.30
N ALA A 180 8.07 -6.73 1.38
CA ALA A 180 7.04 -7.76 1.50
C ALA A 180 7.25 -8.64 2.73
N ASP A 181 8.50 -9.03 3.01
CA ASP A 181 8.85 -9.86 4.16
C ASP A 181 8.68 -9.09 5.48
N VAL A 182 9.06 -7.80 5.52
CA VAL A 182 8.78 -6.93 6.69
C VAL A 182 7.27 -6.85 6.94
N VAL A 183 6.47 -6.66 5.89
CA VAL A 183 5.01 -6.59 6.03
C VAL A 183 4.41 -7.92 6.47
N ALA A 184 4.91 -9.04 5.98
CA ALA A 184 4.44 -10.35 6.42
C ALA A 184 4.83 -10.62 7.88
N GLU A 185 6.12 -10.62 8.19
CA GLU A 185 6.68 -11.12 9.45
C GLU A 185 6.55 -10.12 10.60
N ASP A 186 6.72 -8.82 10.34
CA ASP A 186 6.75 -7.80 11.40
C ASP A 186 5.38 -7.11 11.60
N ILE A 187 4.43 -7.27 10.68
CA ILE A 187 3.14 -6.58 10.71
C ILE A 187 1.96 -7.56 10.63
N ALA A 188 1.83 -8.34 9.55
CA ALA A 188 0.67 -9.18 9.32
C ALA A 188 0.59 -10.34 10.32
N GLU A 189 1.67 -11.11 10.48
CA GLU A 189 1.70 -12.27 11.37
C GLU A 189 1.48 -11.90 12.85
N PRO A 190 2.17 -10.90 13.45
CA PRO A 190 1.99 -10.57 14.86
C PRO A 190 0.60 -10.01 15.17
N LEU A 191 -0.06 -9.40 14.18
CA LEU A 191 -1.42 -8.87 14.29
C LEU A 191 -2.49 -9.90 13.88
N GLY A 192 -2.09 -11.09 13.40
CA GLY A 192 -3.01 -12.11 12.90
C GLY A 192 -3.83 -11.66 11.69
N LEU A 193 -3.28 -10.79 10.85
CA LEU A 193 -3.96 -10.28 9.66
C LEU A 193 -3.93 -11.31 8.53
N ASP A 194 -5.11 -11.80 8.17
CA ASP A 194 -5.30 -12.64 6.99
C ASP A 194 -5.56 -11.76 5.75
N GLY A 195 -4.90 -12.09 4.64
CA GLY A 195 -5.10 -11.42 3.34
C GLY A 195 -4.27 -10.15 3.09
N LEU A 196 -3.40 -9.75 4.02
CA LEU A 196 -2.46 -8.64 3.80
C LEU A 196 -1.20 -9.15 3.07
N HIS A 197 -1.14 -8.94 1.75
CA HIS A 197 0.00 -9.37 0.93
C HIS A 197 0.57 -8.23 0.08
N LEU A 198 1.90 -8.10 0.09
CA LEU A 198 2.63 -7.36 -0.93
C LEU A 198 3.19 -8.35 -1.94
N GLY A 199 2.42 -8.60 -3.00
CA GLY A 199 2.63 -9.75 -3.89
C GLY A 199 1.86 -10.96 -3.36
N CYS A 200 0.69 -11.21 -3.94
CA CYS A 200 -0.18 -12.31 -3.50
C CYS A 200 0.48 -13.68 -3.78
N PRO A 201 0.70 -14.52 -2.74
CA PRO A 201 1.24 -15.86 -2.90
C PRO A 201 0.36 -16.70 -3.84
N THR A 202 0.98 -17.60 -4.61
CA THR A 202 0.23 -18.45 -5.55
C THR A 202 -0.85 -19.28 -4.86
N SER A 203 -0.63 -19.70 -3.60
CA SER A 203 -1.62 -20.42 -2.81
C SER A 203 -2.89 -19.61 -2.55
N GLU A 204 -2.80 -18.29 -2.42
CA GLU A 204 -3.93 -17.41 -2.07
C GLU A 204 -4.66 -16.84 -3.29
N ARG A 205 -4.11 -17.02 -4.51
CA ARG A 205 -4.69 -16.43 -5.74
C ARG A 205 -6.12 -16.87 -6.02
N HIS A 206 -6.54 -18.02 -5.51
CA HIS A 206 -7.92 -18.52 -5.62
C HIS A 206 -8.95 -17.67 -4.85
N ARG A 207 -8.49 -16.83 -3.91
CA ARG A 207 -9.32 -15.89 -3.15
C ARG A 207 -9.41 -14.52 -3.82
N VAL A 208 -8.55 -14.23 -4.81
CA VAL A 208 -8.46 -12.92 -5.43
C VAL A 208 -9.64 -12.69 -6.38
N ALA A 209 -10.37 -11.60 -6.17
CA ALA A 209 -11.37 -11.11 -7.11
C ALA A 209 -10.67 -10.74 -8.45
N PRO A 210 -11.08 -11.34 -9.59
CA PRO A 210 -10.47 -11.13 -10.90
C PRO A 210 -10.55 -9.71 -11.46
#